data_AF-A0A511AAG3-F1
#
_entry.id   AF-A0A511AAG3-F1
#
_cell.length_a   1.000
_cell.length_b   1.000
_cell.length_c   1.000
_cell.angle_alpha   90.00
_cell.angle_beta   90.00
_cell.angle_gamma   90.00
#
_symmetry.space_group_name_H-M   'P 1'
#
loop_
_entity.id
_entity.type
_entity.pdbx_description
1 polymer ?
#
loop_
_entity_poly.entity_id
_entity_poly.type
_entity_poly.pdbx_seq_one_letter_code
_entity_poly.pdbx_strand_id
1 'polypeptide(L)'
;MADSPASAPRFLAPAQVAELLSIDVDEVISLVMSGHLRGAKLGSPARWRVEETSIADYLAEQTEQARRMALWRQADEASFPEVWGPQGRGPQHP
;
A
#
# COMPACT_ATOMS: atom_id res chain seq x y z
N MET A 1 28.18 -11.69 17.47
CA MET A 1 27.04 -11.00 16.84
C MET A 1 26.69 -9.84 17.74
N ALA A 2 27.06 -8.61 17.38
CA ALA A 2 26.76 -7.45 18.20
C ALA A 2 25.27 -7.16 18.11
N ASP A 3 24.57 -7.30 19.23
CA ASP A 3 23.25 -6.71 19.43
C ASP A 3 23.42 -5.21 19.20
N SER A 4 22.91 -4.71 18.07
CA SER A 4 22.94 -3.27 17.80
C SER A 4 22.06 -2.62 18.86
N PRO A 5 22.53 -1.59 19.59
CA PRO A 5 21.73 -0.98 20.64
C PRO A 5 20.38 -0.63 20.03
N ALA A 6 19.28 -1.14 20.61
CA ALA A 6 17.92 -0.89 20.14
C ALA A 6 17.80 0.60 19.83
N SER A 7 17.89 0.93 18.54
CA SER A 7 18.14 2.29 18.13
C SER A 7 16.89 3.07 18.49
N ALA A 8 17.04 4.12 19.31
CA ALA A 8 15.91 4.93 19.73
C ALA A 8 15.06 5.31 18.49
N PRO A 9 13.72 5.25 18.59
CA PRO A 9 12.85 5.51 17.45
C PRO A 9 13.22 6.87 16.84
N ARG A 10 13.53 6.84 15.54
CA ARG A 10 13.97 8.01 14.78
C ARG A 10 12.73 8.70 14.22
N PHE A 11 12.73 10.02 14.36
CA PHE A 11 11.60 10.86 13.99
C PHE A 11 12.00 11.79 12.85
N LEU A 12 11.27 11.72 11.74
CA LEU A 12 11.50 12.52 10.54
C LEU A 12 10.49 13.66 10.44
N ALA A 13 10.92 14.79 9.87
CA ALA A 13 9.97 15.82 9.48
C ALA A 13 9.09 15.33 8.32
N PRO A 14 7.81 15.76 8.21
CA PRO A 14 6.95 15.41 7.08
C PRO A 14 7.59 15.71 5.73
N ALA A 15 8.33 16.81 5.60
CA ALA A 15 9.09 17.14 4.40
C ALA A 15 10.14 16.08 4.03
N GLN A 16 10.84 15.49 5.00
CA GLN A 16 11.82 14.44 4.71
C GLN A 16 11.14 13.14 4.27
N VAL A 17 9.97 12.83 4.83
CA VAL A 17 9.19 11.65 4.43
C VAL A 17 8.60 11.84 3.03
N ALA A 18 8.14 13.05 2.71
CA ALA A 18 7.65 13.41 1.39
C ALA A 18 8.71 13.15 0.31
N GLU A 19 9.94 13.62 0.53
CA GLU A 19 11.08 13.34 -0.36
C GLU A 19 11.37 11.82 -0.46
N LEU A 20 11.36 11.11 0.66
CA LEU A 20 11.65 9.67 0.70
C LEU A 20 10.63 8.85 -0.11
N LEU A 21 9.35 9.21 0.00
CA LEU A 21 8.24 8.51 -0.66
C LEU A 21 7.90 9.10 -2.03
N SER A 22 8.53 10.21 -2.42
CA SER A 22 8.22 10.97 -3.64
C SER A 22 6.73 11.37 -3.74
N ILE A 23 6.17 11.85 -2.63
CA ILE A 23 4.79 12.36 -2.51
C ILE A 23 4.77 13.76 -1.91
N ASP A 24 3.62 14.42 -1.91
CA ASP A 24 3.48 15.76 -1.34
C ASP A 24 3.50 15.75 0.21
N VAL A 25 3.97 16.86 0.80
CA VAL A 25 3.99 17.02 2.27
C VAL A 25 2.58 16.98 2.86
N ASP A 26 1.60 17.56 2.18
CA ASP A 26 0.19 17.52 2.59
C ASP A 26 -0.37 16.09 2.57
N GLU A 27 0.11 15.26 1.64
CA GLU A 27 -0.24 13.85 1.58
C GLU A 27 0.36 13.07 2.77
N VAL A 28 1.63 13.34 3.12
CA VAL A 28 2.24 12.78 4.34
C VAL A 28 1.44 13.18 5.59
N ILE A 29 1.02 14.43 5.70
CA ILE A 29 0.21 14.89 6.84
C ILE A 29 -1.14 14.16 6.86
N SER A 30 -1.77 13.99 5.69
CA SER A 30 -3.02 13.24 5.54
C SER A 30 -2.88 11.78 5.97
N LEU A 31 -1.76 11.12 5.64
CA LEU A 31 -1.44 9.76 6.09
C LEU A 31 -1.25 9.69 7.61
N VAL A 32 -0.67 10.71 8.23
CA VAL A 32 -0.57 10.79 9.70
C VAL A 32 -1.94 10.97 10.34
N MET A 33 -2.78 11.86 9.78
CA MET A 33 -4.10 12.14 10.32
C MET A 33 -5.09 10.98 10.17
N SER A 34 -4.93 10.18 9.11
CA SER A 34 -5.71 8.95 8.88
C SER A 34 -5.19 7.74 9.66
N GLY A 35 -4.02 7.85 10.29
CA GLY A 35 -3.41 6.78 11.09
C GLY A 35 -2.62 5.75 10.28
N HIS A 36 -2.41 5.98 8.98
CA HIS A 36 -1.53 5.14 8.14
C HIS A 36 -0.04 5.33 8.48
N LEU A 37 0.34 6.53 8.93
CA LEU A 37 1.67 6.80 9.45
C LEU A 37 1.59 7.22 10.92
N ARG A 38 2.45 6.65 11.77
CA ARG A 38 2.57 7.06 13.15
C ARG A 38 3.28 8.41 13.22
N GLY A 39 2.59 9.43 13.72
CA GLY A 39 3.14 10.76 13.89
C GLY A 39 2.73 11.43 15.19
N ALA A 40 3.60 12.32 15.68
CA ALA A 40 3.39 13.10 16.89
C ALA A 40 3.75 14.57 16.67
N LYS A 41 3.04 15.46 17.36
CA LYS A 41 3.38 16.89 17.41
C LYS A 41 4.41 17.11 18.52
N LEU A 42 5.60 17.57 18.17
CA LEU A 42 6.70 17.83 19.11
C LEU A 42 7.17 19.29 19.05
N GLY A 43 7.63 19.80 20.20
CA GLY A 43 8.23 21.12 20.36
C GLY A 43 7.24 22.27 20.53
N SER A 44 7.79 23.49 20.58
CA SER A 44 7.06 24.75 20.63
C SER A 44 7.67 25.73 19.60
N PRO A 45 6.95 26.10 18.52
CA PRO A 45 5.61 25.65 18.16
C PRO A 45 5.56 24.16 17.79
N ALA A 46 4.40 23.55 18.00
CA ALA A 46 4.17 22.14 17.73
C ALA A 46 4.37 21.81 16.24
N ARG A 47 5.32 20.91 15.94
CA ARG A 47 5.59 20.43 14.58
C ARG A 47 5.37 18.93 14.49
N TRP A 48 4.73 18.49 13.43
CA TRP A 48 4.58 17.07 13.14
C TRP A 48 5.94 16.39 12.95
N ARG A 49 6.05 15.19 13.48
CA ARG A 49 7.14 14.26 13.24
C ARG A 49 6.58 12.87 13.00
N VAL A 50 7.16 12.15 12.06
CA VAL A 50 6.76 10.81 11.67
C VAL A 50 7.79 9.83 12.19
N GLU A 51 7.35 8.72 12.77
CA GLU A 51 8.23 7.64 13.21
C GLU A 51 8.77 6.89 11.98
N GLU A 52 10.10 6.78 11.84
CA GLU A 52 10.74 6.17 10.66
C GLU A 52 10.33 4.70 10.46
N THR A 53 10.19 3.95 11.56
CA THR A 53 9.74 2.54 11.54
C THR A 53 8.34 2.39 10.94
N SER A 54 7.45 3.35 11.17
CA SER A 54 6.10 3.34 10.62
C SER A 54 6.07 3.48 9.10
N ILE A 55 7.09 4.06 8.50
CA ILE A 55 7.20 4.19 7.04
C ILE A 55 7.42 2.82 6.42
N ALA A 56 8.32 2.02 7.01
CA ALA A 56 8.58 0.66 6.56
C ALA A 56 7.33 -0.23 6.70
N ASP A 57 6.63 -0.14 7.83
CA ASP A 57 5.37 -0.85 8.06
C ASP A 57 4.31 -0.47 7.01
N TYR A 58 4.12 0.83 6.75
CA TYR A 58 3.19 1.33 5.75
C TYR A 58 3.51 0.79 4.35
N LEU A 59 4.77 0.82 3.93
CA LEU A 59 5.19 0.30 2.62
C LEU A 59 4.97 -1.21 2.50
N ALA A 60 5.20 -1.97 3.57
CA ALA A 60 4.92 -3.40 3.60
C ALA A 60 3.41 -3.68 3.41
N GLU A 61 2.54 -2.91 4.07
CA GLU A 61 1.10 -3.00 3.87
C GLU A 61 0.69 -2.66 2.43
N GLN A 62 1.22 -1.57 1.85
CA GLN A 62 0.92 -1.19 0.46
C GLN A 62 1.35 -2.27 -0.54
N THR A 63 2.51 -2.89 -0.31
CA THR A 63 3.02 -3.97 -1.14
C THR A 63 2.11 -5.20 -1.08
N GLU A 64 1.67 -5.59 0.12
CA GLU A 64 0.75 -6.73 0.27
C GLU A 64 -0.63 -6.44 -0.32
N GLN A 65 -1.13 -5.21 -0.20
CA GLN A 65 -2.38 -4.79 -0.87
C GLN A 65 -2.26 -4.91 -2.39
N ALA A 66 -1.18 -4.39 -2.97
CA ALA A 66 -0.91 -4.50 -4.41
C ALA A 66 -0.78 -5.97 -4.86
N ARG A 67 -0.10 -6.80 -4.06
CA ARG A 67 0.04 -8.24 -4.30
C ARG A 67 -1.31 -8.94 -4.34
N ARG A 68 -2.18 -8.63 -3.36
CA ARG A 68 -3.54 -9.17 -3.30
C ARG A 68 -4.33 -8.79 -4.54
N MET A 69 -4.33 -7.51 -4.93
CA MET A 69 -5.02 -7.03 -6.13
C MET A 69 -4.52 -7.68 -7.43
N ALA A 70 -3.22 -7.96 -7.54
CA ALA A 70 -2.67 -8.66 -8.70
C ALA A 70 -3.18 -10.11 -8.81
N LEU A 71 -3.32 -10.82 -7.68
CA LEU A 71 -3.85 -12.18 -7.66
C LEU A 71 -5.33 -12.23 -8.06
N TRP A 72 -6.14 -11.26 -7.61
CA TRP A 72 -7.54 -11.16 -8.05
C TRP A 72 -7.67 -10.98 -9.56
N ARG A 73 -6.81 -10.15 -10.18
CA ARG A 73 -6.81 -9.96 -11.65
C ARG A 73 -6.50 -11.23 -12.43
N GLN A 74 -5.56 -12.05 -11.94
CA GLN A 74 -5.22 -13.33 -12.57
C GLN A 74 -6.33 -14.37 -12.42
N ALA A 75 -7.06 -14.37 -11.30
CA ALA A 75 -8.18 -15.28 -11.09
C ALA A 75 -9.39 -14.97 -11.98
N ASP A 76 -9.62 -13.68 -12.28
CA ASP A 76 -10.65 -13.24 -13.24
C ASP A 76 -10.28 -13.67 -14.67
N GLU A 77 -9.00 -13.51 -15.05
CA GLU A 77 -8.48 -13.95 -16.35
C GLU A 77 -8.42 -15.48 -16.52
N ALA A 78 -8.22 -16.25 -15.46
CA ALA A 78 -8.29 -17.72 -15.51
C ALA A 78 -9.73 -18.25 -15.51
N SER A 79 -10.72 -17.40 -15.18
CA SER A 79 -12.15 -17.74 -15.19
C SER A 79 -12.76 -17.50 -16.57
N PHE A 80 -12.24 -18.16 -17.61
CA PHE A 80 -12.95 -18.33 -18.89
C PHE A 80 -13.33 -19.80 -19.10
N PRO A 81 -14.48 -20.25 -18.56
CA PRO A 81 -15.09 -21.50 -18.95
C PRO A 81 -16.08 -21.25 -20.10
N GLU A 82 -15.66 -21.54 -21.33
CA GLU A 82 -16.51 -22.17 -22.35
C GLU A 82 -17.86 -21.53 -22.75
N VAL A 83 -18.10 -20.22 -22.53
CA VAL A 83 -19.37 -19.56 -22.91
C VAL A 83 -19.66 -19.49 -24.44
N TRP A 84 -18.77 -20.03 -25.29
CA TRP A 84 -19.01 -20.19 -26.72
C TRP A 84 -19.04 -21.66 -27.15
N GLY A 85 -20.00 -22.43 -26.63
CA GLY A 85 -20.45 -23.67 -27.30
C GLY A 85 -21.31 -23.33 -28.52
N PRO A 86 -21.16 -24.00 -29.68
CA PRO A 86 -21.79 -23.56 -30.92
C PRO A 86 -23.32 -23.71 -30.84
N GLN A 87 -24.00 -22.57 -30.85
CA GLN A 87 -25.43 -22.46 -31.03
C GLN A 87 -25.90 -23.20 -32.30
N GLY A 88 -26.72 -24.23 -32.09
CA GLY A 88 -27.81 -24.64 -32.97
C GLY A 88 -27.46 -25.21 -34.35
N ARG A 89 -27.12 -26.51 -34.42
CA ARG A 89 -27.39 -27.31 -35.63
C ARG A 89 -28.84 -27.83 -35.54
N GLY A 90 -29.76 -27.15 -36.22
CA GLY A 90 -31.14 -27.59 -36.41
C GLY A 90 -31.26 -28.89 -37.22
N PRO A 91 -32.43 -29.55 -37.21
CA PRO A 91 -32.61 -30.88 -37.80
C PRO A 91 -32.74 -30.79 -39.33
N GLN A 92 -32.13 -31.75 -40.04
CA GLN A 92 -32.25 -31.88 -41.49
C GLN A 92 -32.64 -33.31 -41.86
N HIS A 93 -33.95 -33.49 -42.08
CA HIS A 93 -34.56 -34.47 -42.97
C HIS A 93 -34.45 -33.93 -44.42
N PRO A 94 -34.34 -34.78 -45.46
CA PRO A 94 -35.40 -35.69 -45.88
C PRO A 94 -35.02 -37.18 -45.95
#